data_AF-A0A2E4D533-F1
#
_entry.id   AF-A0A2E4D533-F1
#
_cell.length_a   1.000
_cell.length_b   1.000
_cell.length_c   1.000
_cell.angle_alpha   90.00
_cell.angle_beta   90.00
_cell.angle_gamma   90.00
#
_symmetry.space_group_name_H-M   'P 1'
#
loop_
_entity.id
_entity.type
_entity.pdbx_description
1 polymer ?
#
loop_
_entity_poly.entity_id
_entity_poly.type
_entity_poly.pdbx_seq_one_letter_code
_entity_poly.pdbx_strand_id
1 'polypeptide(L)'
;MSAMKIAQETLSAASQLNDPKSFFEALKEKNEFLPPVEEMLQDPDLICHFTKPTNKKSTPPPEERRGVIEEHKCDARVWKEKPRSGGLGYDNIQCSSKKVEGFGCFCKKHFKLFEEGKLWLGKVTEERPKDPVHPTAGPKMWSTDEDGNEVVKEKKRKSPTKEKKARKPRKKKSEGGSLAEMAAGYTHEELLQLLEIKNAQKKKEEEAEAEEEKEEDEGTEVITVGDVEYQHDKETHVLTRMTDFAEVGKWNVETGEIDFNEEDE
;
A
#
# COMPACT_ATOMS: atom_id res chain seq x y z
N MET A 1 47.47 4.21 16.04
CA MET A 1 46.18 3.76 15.49
C MET A 1 45.49 4.95 14.85
N SER A 2 44.87 4.79 13.68
CA SER A 2 44.25 5.91 12.94
C SER A 2 42.92 6.30 13.58
N ALA A 3 42.66 7.61 13.71
CA ALA A 3 41.43 8.16 14.31
C ALA A 3 40.15 7.66 13.60
N MET A 4 40.21 7.37 12.30
CA MET A 4 39.09 6.79 11.56
C MET A 4 38.75 5.35 11.98
N LYS A 5 39.76 4.54 12.35
CA LYS A 5 39.52 3.17 12.83
C LYS A 5 38.82 3.17 14.19
N ILE A 6 39.22 4.09 15.08
CA ILE A 6 38.59 4.25 16.38
C ILE A 6 37.12 4.67 16.21
N ALA A 7 36.83 5.62 15.31
CA ALA A 7 35.47 6.06 15.01
C ALA A 7 34.60 4.94 14.42
N GLN A 8 35.13 4.15 13.47
CA GLN A 8 34.42 3.02 12.87
C GLN A 8 34.13 1.91 13.88
N GLU A 9 35.09 1.57 14.75
CA GLU A 9 34.89 0.55 15.79
C GLU A 9 33.87 1.01 16.85
N THR A 10 33.87 2.30 17.24
CA THR A 10 32.84 2.84 18.15
C THR A 10 31.44 2.87 17.53
N LEU A 11 31.32 3.15 16.23
CA LEU A 11 30.02 3.20 15.55
C LEU A 11 29.48 1.81 15.21
N SER A 12 30.35 0.84 14.87
CA SER A 12 29.91 -0.54 14.60
C SER A 12 29.48 -1.26 15.88
N ALA A 13 30.15 -1.02 17.01
CA ALA A 13 29.72 -1.54 18.31
C ALA A 13 28.38 -0.94 18.78
N ALA A 14 28.15 0.35 18.50
CA ALA A 14 26.88 1.01 18.82
C ALA A 14 25.67 0.44 18.05
N SER A 15 25.89 -0.14 16.86
CA SER A 15 24.82 -0.80 16.08
C SER A 15 24.36 -2.15 16.65
N GLN A 16 25.17 -2.78 17.52
CA GLN A 16 24.86 -4.07 18.14
C GLN A 16 24.18 -3.93 19.52
N LEU A 17 24.15 -2.73 20.10
CA LEU A 17 23.52 -2.45 21.39
C LEU A 17 22.15 -1.79 21.17
N ASN A 18 21.22 -2.54 20.58
CA ASN A 18 19.80 -2.12 20.55
C ASN A 18 19.14 -2.15 21.94
N ASP A 19 19.86 -2.62 22.97
CA ASP A 19 19.40 -2.64 24.34
C ASP A 19 20.00 -1.44 25.12
N PRO A 20 19.19 -0.42 25.48
CA PRO A 20 19.66 0.78 26.18
C PRO A 20 20.40 0.46 27.49
N LYS A 21 20.03 -0.63 28.18
CA LYS A 21 20.65 -1.00 29.45
C LYS A 21 22.12 -1.38 29.29
N SER A 22 22.43 -2.19 28.29
CA SER A 22 23.79 -2.64 27.98
C SER A 22 24.72 -1.47 27.59
N PHE A 23 24.19 -0.47 26.88
CA PHE A 23 24.93 0.74 26.53
C PHE A 23 25.29 1.57 27.76
N PHE A 24 24.32 1.81 28.65
CA PHE A 24 24.54 2.60 29.86
C PHE A 24 25.46 1.91 30.88
N GLU A 25 25.43 0.58 30.98
CA GLU A 25 26.39 -0.19 31.79
C GLU A 25 27.83 0.01 31.29
N ALA A 26 28.06 -0.14 29.98
CA ALA A 26 29.39 0.09 29.38
C ALA A 26 29.84 1.56 29.49
N LEU A 27 28.90 2.51 29.48
CA LEU A 27 29.19 3.94 29.65
C LEU A 27 29.63 4.26 31.09
N LYS A 28 28.98 3.64 32.08
CA LYS A 28 29.29 3.79 33.50
C LYS A 28 30.62 3.12 33.87
N GLU A 29 30.94 1.97 33.26
CA GLU A 29 32.24 1.31 33.44
C GLU A 29 33.41 2.19 32.98
N LYS A 30 33.21 3.01 31.94
CA LYS A 30 34.21 3.97 31.45
C LYS A 30 34.21 5.30 32.18
N ASN A 31 33.13 5.64 32.88
CA ASN A 31 32.94 6.95 33.50
C ASN A 31 32.28 6.79 34.88
N GLU A 32 33.09 6.67 35.91
CA GLU A 32 32.61 6.45 37.30
C GLU A 32 31.78 7.61 37.87
N PHE A 33 31.86 8.80 37.28
CA PHE A 33 31.13 10.00 37.73
C PHE A 33 29.66 10.04 37.27
N LEU A 34 29.23 9.12 36.40
CA LEU A 34 27.88 9.11 35.89
C LEU A 34 26.87 8.55 36.91
N PRO A 35 25.61 9.02 36.88
CA PRO A 35 24.55 8.51 37.74
C PRO A 35 24.27 7.01 37.51
N PRO A 36 23.57 6.32 38.43
CA PRO A 36 23.19 4.93 38.29
C PRO A 36 22.46 4.65 36.96
N VAL A 37 22.69 3.47 36.38
CA VAL A 37 22.10 3.06 35.11
C VAL A 37 20.57 3.14 35.15
N GLU A 38 19.95 2.73 36.25
CA GLU A 38 18.51 2.86 36.48
C GLU A 38 18.00 4.33 36.46
N GLU A 39 18.79 5.32 36.88
CA GLU A 39 18.40 6.73 36.79
C GLU A 39 18.50 7.25 35.34
N MET A 40 19.54 6.85 34.61
CA MET A 40 19.70 7.21 33.20
C MET A 40 18.64 6.56 32.30
N LEU A 41 18.16 5.36 32.64
CA LEU A 41 17.04 4.68 31.98
C LEU A 41 15.68 5.35 32.27
N GLN A 42 15.56 6.16 33.31
CA GLN A 42 14.32 6.89 33.58
C GLN A 42 14.26 8.24 32.88
N ASP A 43 15.39 8.70 32.32
CA ASP A 43 15.45 9.96 31.60
C ASP A 43 14.84 9.83 30.19
N PRO A 44 13.69 10.48 29.91
CA PRO A 44 13.02 10.39 28.62
C PRO A 44 13.85 10.96 27.47
N ASP A 45 14.73 11.93 27.73
CA ASP A 45 15.60 12.51 26.70
C ASP A 45 16.70 11.53 26.29
N LEU A 46 17.20 10.71 27.22
CA LEU A 46 18.21 9.68 26.90
C LEU A 46 17.58 8.48 26.18
N ILE A 47 16.38 8.05 26.59
CA ILE A 47 15.68 6.89 25.99
C ILE A 47 15.15 7.17 24.59
N CYS A 48 14.85 8.42 24.23
CA CYS A 48 14.31 8.76 22.90
C CYS A 48 15.27 8.44 21.73
N HIS A 49 16.56 8.28 22.01
CA HIS A 49 17.57 7.88 21.04
C HIS A 49 17.61 6.37 20.77
N PHE A 50 17.18 5.56 21.74
CA PHE A 50 17.13 4.09 21.64
C PHE A 50 15.76 3.61 21.16
N THR A 51 14.70 4.29 21.59
CA THR A 51 13.35 4.06 21.09
C THR A 51 13.12 5.00 19.93
N LYS A 52 13.26 4.51 18.68
CA LYS A 52 12.87 5.31 17.50
C LYS A 52 11.48 5.90 17.79
N PRO A 53 11.33 7.23 17.92
CA PRO A 53 10.03 7.78 18.22
C PRO A 53 9.16 7.43 17.03
N THR A 54 8.23 6.50 17.21
CA THR A 54 7.09 6.38 16.31
C THR A 54 6.23 7.60 16.59
N ASN A 55 6.72 8.78 16.18
CA ASN A 55 5.93 9.97 15.97
C ASN A 55 5.03 9.69 14.76
N LYS A 56 4.16 8.68 14.88
CA LYS A 56 2.92 8.62 14.14
C LYS A 56 2.14 9.82 14.65
N LYS A 57 2.36 10.98 14.01
CA LYS A 57 1.41 12.09 14.06
C LYS A 57 0.08 11.47 13.68
N SER A 58 -0.75 11.21 14.68
CA SER A 58 -2.07 10.60 14.46
C SER A 58 -2.83 11.59 13.61
N THR A 59 -2.97 11.28 12.32
CA THR A 59 -3.82 12.10 11.46
C THR A 59 -5.23 12.03 12.04
N PRO A 60 -5.95 13.16 12.15
CA PRO A 60 -7.31 13.16 12.66
C PRO A 60 -8.17 12.15 11.90
N PRO A 61 -9.21 11.60 12.57
CA PRO A 61 -10.05 10.56 11.99
C PRO A 61 -10.64 11.02 10.64
N PRO A 62 -10.88 10.09 9.70
CA PRO A 62 -11.38 10.41 8.36
C PRO A 62 -12.64 11.27 8.33
N GLU A 63 -13.48 11.18 9.37
CA GLU A 63 -14.74 11.90 9.51
C GLU A 63 -14.54 13.41 9.68
N GLU A 64 -13.58 13.81 10.53
CA GLU A 64 -13.24 15.22 10.77
C GLU A 64 -12.51 15.86 9.59
N ARG A 65 -11.92 15.04 8.72
CA ARG A 65 -11.19 15.49 7.53
C ARG A 65 -12.07 15.66 6.29
N ARG A 66 -13.34 15.28 6.37
CA ARG A 66 -14.28 15.38 5.24
C ARG A 66 -14.52 16.85 4.91
N GLY A 67 -14.17 17.27 3.69
CA GLY A 67 -14.40 18.65 3.22
C GLY A 67 -13.41 19.69 3.74
N VAL A 68 -12.46 19.31 4.59
CA VAL A 68 -11.38 20.21 5.03
C VAL A 68 -10.20 20.06 4.07
N ILE A 69 -9.98 21.09 3.25
CA ILE A 69 -8.87 21.15 2.30
C ILE A 69 -7.72 21.93 2.95
N GLU A 70 -6.59 21.27 3.15
CA GLU A 70 -5.38 21.90 3.68
C GLU A 70 -4.42 22.20 2.53
N GLU A 71 -4.06 23.48 2.36
CA GLU A 71 -3.25 23.95 1.22
C GLU A 71 -1.85 23.32 1.13
N HIS A 72 -1.32 22.74 2.21
CA HIS A 72 0.01 22.14 2.27
C HIS A 72 0.00 20.63 2.02
N LYS A 73 -1.18 20.03 1.87
CA LYS A 73 -1.35 18.61 1.60
C LYS A 73 -1.63 18.38 0.11
N CYS A 74 -1.55 17.12 -0.28
CA CYS A 74 -1.78 16.68 -1.64
C CYS A 74 -3.27 16.72 -1.99
N ASP A 75 -3.63 17.42 -3.07
CA ASP A 75 -5.02 17.66 -3.48
C ASP A 75 -5.72 16.45 -4.11
N ALA A 76 -5.03 15.33 -4.24
CA ALA A 76 -5.65 14.07 -4.64
C ALA A 76 -6.72 13.62 -3.64
N ARG A 77 -7.87 13.23 -4.19
CA ARG A 77 -8.95 12.58 -3.45
C ARG A 77 -8.58 11.13 -3.18
N VAL A 78 -8.82 10.65 -1.95
CA VAL A 78 -8.48 9.27 -1.54
C VAL A 78 -9.73 8.53 -1.07
N TRP A 79 -9.89 7.29 -1.53
CA TRP A 79 -10.95 6.40 -1.06
C TRP A 79 -10.64 5.88 0.34
N LYS A 80 -11.56 6.09 1.28
CA LYS A 80 -11.53 5.39 2.58
C LYS A 80 -12.90 4.83 2.86
N GLU A 81 -12.99 3.54 3.16
CA GLU A 81 -14.26 2.91 3.47
C GLU A 81 -14.76 3.36 4.85
N LYS A 82 -16.05 3.71 4.92
CA LYS A 82 -16.70 4.05 6.19
C LYS A 82 -16.91 2.75 6.99
N PRO A 83 -16.47 2.68 8.25
CA PRO A 83 -16.69 1.50 9.06
C PRO A 83 -18.20 1.23 9.17
N ARG A 84 -18.60 -0.03 9.00
CA ARG A 84 -19.99 -0.51 9.06
C ARG A 84 -20.92 -0.08 7.91
N SER A 85 -20.41 0.58 6.86
CA SER A 85 -21.24 1.02 5.72
C SER A 85 -21.42 -0.04 4.62
N GLY A 86 -20.73 -1.19 4.71
CA GLY A 86 -20.82 -2.25 3.70
C GLY A 86 -20.15 -1.88 2.37
N GLY A 87 -19.01 -1.19 2.44
CA GLY A 87 -18.17 -0.86 1.29
C GLY A 87 -18.40 0.54 0.69
N LEU A 88 -19.16 1.41 1.37
CA LEU A 88 -19.29 2.81 0.95
C LEU A 88 -18.08 3.61 1.42
N GLY A 89 -17.52 4.41 0.51
CA GLY A 89 -16.38 5.27 0.77
C GLY A 89 -16.78 6.64 1.29
N TYR A 90 -15.94 7.23 2.15
CA TYR A 90 -16.07 8.62 2.52
C TYR A 90 -15.76 9.52 1.31
N ASP A 91 -16.52 10.59 1.22
CA ASP A 91 -16.41 11.59 0.17
C ASP A 91 -15.37 12.67 0.52
N ASN A 92 -14.77 13.28 -0.49
CA ASN A 92 -13.91 14.48 -0.37
C ASN A 92 -12.80 14.38 0.68
N ILE A 93 -12.14 13.22 0.80
CA ILE A 93 -10.98 13.07 1.67
C ILE A 93 -9.71 13.42 0.90
N GLN A 94 -9.04 14.48 1.36
CA GLN A 94 -7.71 14.86 0.86
C GLN A 94 -6.64 13.88 1.34
N CYS A 95 -5.69 13.54 0.47
CA CYS A 95 -4.51 12.76 0.84
C CYS A 95 -3.77 13.40 2.03
N SER A 96 -3.31 12.59 3.00
CA SER A 96 -2.53 13.09 4.15
C SER A 96 -1.07 13.44 3.84
N SER A 97 -0.60 13.11 2.64
CA SER A 97 0.79 13.36 2.25
C SER A 97 1.01 14.84 1.95
N LYS A 98 2.20 15.35 2.22
CA LYS A 98 2.58 16.73 1.88
C LYS A 98 2.68 16.89 0.36
N LYS A 99 2.31 18.09 -0.13
CA LYS A 99 2.63 18.51 -1.49
C LYS A 99 4.15 18.64 -1.66
N VAL A 100 4.65 18.29 -2.84
CA VAL A 100 6.08 18.41 -3.16
C VAL A 100 6.22 19.48 -4.25
N GLU A 101 7.04 20.49 -3.99
CA GLU A 101 7.34 21.55 -4.97
C GLU A 101 7.90 20.92 -6.25
N GLY A 102 7.35 21.31 -7.41
CA GLY A 102 7.69 20.74 -8.73
C GLY A 102 6.77 19.61 -9.20
N PHE A 103 5.97 18.99 -8.33
CA PHE A 103 5.00 17.95 -8.68
C PHE A 103 3.55 18.49 -8.69
N GLY A 104 3.41 19.80 -8.90
CA GLY A 104 2.14 20.52 -8.86
C GLY A 104 1.43 20.42 -7.49
N CYS A 105 0.12 20.19 -7.51
CA CYS A 105 -0.72 20.09 -6.33
C CYS A 105 -0.71 18.69 -5.65
N PHE A 106 0.21 17.81 -6.03
CA PHE A 106 0.19 16.41 -5.62
C PHE A 106 1.42 15.99 -4.81
N CYS A 107 1.31 14.82 -4.16
CA CYS A 107 2.48 14.12 -3.65
C CYS A 107 3.10 13.24 -4.74
N LYS A 108 4.35 12.81 -4.56
CA LYS A 108 5.09 11.98 -5.54
C LYS A 108 4.32 10.74 -6.04
N LYS A 109 3.51 10.11 -5.19
CA LYS A 109 2.71 8.93 -5.58
C LYS A 109 1.51 9.29 -6.46
N HIS A 110 0.74 10.31 -6.07
CA HIS A 110 -0.44 10.72 -6.83
C HIS A 110 -0.10 11.49 -8.10
N PHE A 111 1.05 12.18 -8.12
CA PHE A 111 1.55 12.81 -9.34
C PHE A 111 1.82 11.77 -10.43
N LYS A 112 2.51 10.67 -10.11
CA LYS A 112 2.71 9.56 -11.05
C LYS A 112 1.39 8.97 -11.57
N LEU A 113 0.44 8.73 -10.67
CA LEU A 113 -0.89 8.25 -11.06
C LEU A 113 -1.66 9.26 -11.93
N PHE A 114 -1.41 10.55 -11.74
CA PHE A 114 -2.01 11.61 -12.54
C PHE A 114 -1.39 11.68 -13.95
N GLU A 115 -0.07 11.59 -14.06
CA GLU A 115 0.64 11.50 -15.35
C GLU A 115 0.24 10.26 -16.15
N GLU A 116 0.08 9.12 -15.47
CA GLU A 116 -0.38 7.86 -16.09
C GLU A 116 -1.89 7.84 -16.38
N GLY A 117 -2.65 8.89 -16.01
CA GLY A 117 -4.11 8.91 -16.16
C GLY A 117 -4.89 7.93 -15.26
N LYS A 118 -4.21 7.27 -14.31
CA LYS A 118 -4.77 6.27 -13.38
C LYS A 118 -5.36 6.88 -12.11
N LEU A 119 -5.42 8.21 -11.99
CA LEU A 119 -6.01 8.92 -10.85
C LEU A 119 -7.55 8.91 -10.92
N TRP A 120 -8.16 7.74 -10.68
CA TRP A 120 -9.59 7.47 -10.83
C TRP A 120 -10.53 8.28 -9.90
N LEU A 121 -10.00 8.94 -8.87
CA LEU A 121 -10.77 9.77 -7.94
C LEU A 121 -10.67 11.27 -8.22
N GLY A 122 -9.78 11.68 -9.13
CA GLY A 122 -9.52 13.09 -9.43
C GLY A 122 -9.02 13.92 -8.25
N LYS A 123 -9.13 15.24 -8.38
CA LYS A 123 -8.79 16.18 -7.30
C LYS A 123 -9.94 16.37 -6.31
N VAL A 124 -9.60 16.80 -5.09
CA VAL A 124 -10.60 17.14 -4.08
C VAL A 124 -11.32 18.45 -4.39
N THR A 125 -10.70 19.32 -5.18
CA THR A 125 -11.24 20.61 -5.65
C THR A 125 -12.11 20.48 -6.91
N GLU A 126 -12.03 19.34 -7.60
CA GLU A 126 -12.83 19.06 -8.80
C GLU A 126 -14.14 18.36 -8.41
N GLU A 127 -15.13 18.40 -9.32
CA GLU A 127 -16.39 17.71 -9.13
C GLU A 127 -16.18 16.21 -8.91
N ARG A 128 -17.01 15.63 -8.04
CA ARG A 128 -16.93 14.23 -7.67
C ARG A 128 -17.29 13.34 -8.88
N PRO A 129 -16.46 12.36 -9.26
CA PRO A 129 -16.83 11.37 -10.28
C PRO A 129 -18.08 10.59 -9.85
N LYS A 130 -19.09 10.46 -10.71
CA LYS A 130 -20.35 9.76 -10.36
C LYS A 130 -20.13 8.27 -10.09
N ASP A 131 -19.36 7.62 -10.97
CA ASP A 131 -19.09 6.18 -10.93
C ASP A 131 -17.58 5.92 -10.88
N PRO A 132 -16.94 6.06 -9.70
CA PRO A 132 -15.51 5.87 -9.58
C PRO A 132 -15.17 4.37 -9.70
N VAL A 133 -14.31 4.02 -10.66
CA VAL A 133 -13.85 2.64 -10.89
C VAL A 133 -12.42 2.52 -10.41
N HIS A 134 -12.19 1.70 -9.38
CA HIS A 134 -10.84 1.40 -8.92
C HIS A 134 -10.16 0.46 -9.94
N PRO A 135 -8.90 0.70 -10.34
CA PRO A 135 -8.21 -0.10 -11.36
C PRO A 135 -8.22 -1.61 -11.06
N THR A 136 -7.92 -2.00 -9.82
CA THR A 136 -7.93 -3.41 -9.40
C THR A 136 -9.26 -3.90 -8.78
N ALA A 137 -9.94 -3.07 -7.99
CA ALA A 137 -11.09 -3.50 -7.17
C ALA A 137 -12.47 -3.25 -7.83
N GLY A 138 -12.49 -2.72 -9.05
CA GLY A 138 -13.72 -2.47 -9.80
C GLY A 138 -14.57 -1.28 -9.30
N PRO A 139 -15.87 -1.25 -9.63
CA PRO A 139 -16.75 -0.13 -9.33
C PRO A 139 -16.93 0.12 -7.83
N LYS A 140 -16.82 1.39 -7.41
CA LYS A 140 -17.02 1.84 -6.03
C LYS A 140 -18.17 2.86 -5.96
N MET A 141 -18.82 2.96 -4.81
CA MET A 141 -20.02 3.80 -4.61
C MET A 141 -19.87 4.72 -3.41
N TRP A 142 -20.10 6.02 -3.63
CA TRP A 142 -19.96 7.07 -2.62
C TRP A 142 -20.97 6.91 -1.48
N SER A 143 -20.60 7.42 -0.30
CA SER A 143 -21.47 7.40 0.88
C SER A 143 -22.51 8.51 0.90
N THR A 144 -22.41 9.47 0.00
CA THR A 144 -23.25 10.66 -0.03
C THR A 144 -23.80 10.85 -1.45
N ASP A 145 -25.05 11.29 -1.59
CA ASP A 145 -25.63 11.61 -2.90
C ASP A 145 -25.18 13.00 -3.39
N GLU A 146 -25.53 13.39 -4.61
CA GLU A 146 -25.20 14.71 -5.19
C GLU A 146 -25.72 15.88 -4.32
N ASP A 147 -26.84 15.67 -3.61
CA ASP A 147 -27.47 16.65 -2.71
C ASP A 147 -26.89 16.66 -1.28
N GLY A 148 -25.80 15.94 -1.02
CA GLY A 148 -25.19 15.91 0.32
C GLY A 148 -25.90 15.01 1.33
N ASN A 149 -26.91 14.25 0.92
CA ASN A 149 -27.62 13.30 1.79
C ASN A 149 -26.80 12.01 1.99
N GLU A 150 -26.74 11.50 3.22
CA GLU A 150 -26.04 10.25 3.54
C GLU A 150 -26.82 9.04 3.01
N VAL A 151 -26.24 8.31 2.06
CA VAL A 151 -26.80 7.09 1.48
C VAL A 151 -26.66 5.98 2.49
N VAL A 152 -27.69 5.77 3.30
CA VAL A 152 -27.80 4.55 4.10
C VAL A 152 -28.19 3.44 3.13
N LYS A 153 -27.21 2.64 2.71
CA LYS A 153 -27.47 1.40 1.97
C LYS A 153 -28.45 0.56 2.78
N GLU A 154 -29.72 0.56 2.37
CA GLU A 154 -30.74 -0.17 3.08
C GLU A 154 -30.31 -1.62 3.15
N LYS A 155 -30.13 -2.09 4.38
CA LYS A 155 -29.74 -3.45 4.69
C LYS A 155 -30.77 -4.34 4.01
N LYS A 156 -30.40 -5.01 2.90
CA LYS A 156 -31.30 -5.95 2.19
C LYS A 156 -31.99 -6.80 3.25
N ARG A 157 -33.31 -6.61 3.39
CA ARG A 157 -34.13 -7.45 4.26
C ARG A 157 -33.84 -8.87 3.83
N LYS A 158 -33.36 -9.71 4.75
CA LYS A 158 -33.25 -11.15 4.51
C LYS A 158 -34.63 -11.60 4.03
N SER A 159 -34.69 -12.12 2.80
CA SER A 159 -35.85 -12.88 2.32
C SER A 159 -36.21 -13.94 3.37
N PRO A 160 -37.50 -14.22 3.62
CA PRO A 160 -37.91 -15.17 4.65
C PRO A 160 -37.47 -16.58 4.28
N THR A 161 -36.35 -17.03 4.83
CA THR A 161 -35.91 -18.43 4.75
C THR A 161 -36.64 -19.24 5.82
N LYS A 162 -37.18 -20.39 5.39
CA LYS A 162 -37.95 -21.40 6.12
C LYS A 162 -37.48 -21.73 7.54
N GLU A 163 -38.46 -22.21 8.32
CA GLU A 163 -38.46 -22.47 9.76
C GLU A 163 -37.28 -23.25 10.35
N LYS A 164 -36.73 -22.65 11.42
CA LYS A 164 -36.17 -23.18 12.68
C LYS A 164 -35.75 -24.66 12.80
N LYS A 165 -34.48 -24.86 13.20
CA LYS A 165 -34.13 -25.68 14.37
C LYS A 165 -33.27 -24.86 15.36
N ALA A 166 -33.41 -25.19 16.65
CA ALA A 166 -33.36 -24.26 17.76
C ALA A 166 -31.99 -24.10 18.47
N ARG A 167 -31.74 -22.85 18.89
CA ARG A 167 -31.11 -22.31 20.12
C ARG A 167 -29.79 -22.88 20.70
N LYS A 168 -28.83 -21.94 20.87
CA LYS A 168 -28.11 -21.68 22.15
C LYS A 168 -28.03 -20.15 22.42
N PRO A 169 -27.95 -19.72 23.70
CA PRO A 169 -28.35 -18.37 24.13
C PRO A 169 -27.31 -17.26 23.89
N ARG A 170 -27.83 -16.06 23.65
CA ARG A 170 -27.12 -14.78 23.46
C ARG A 170 -26.42 -14.32 24.74
N LYS A 171 -25.15 -13.92 24.64
CA LYS A 171 -24.49 -13.02 25.60
C LYS A 171 -24.53 -11.58 25.05
N LYS A 172 -24.99 -10.64 25.87
CA LYS A 172 -25.10 -9.20 25.60
C LYS A 172 -23.70 -8.63 25.29
N LYS A 173 -23.56 -7.81 24.24
CA LYS A 173 -22.37 -6.97 24.03
C LYS A 173 -22.61 -5.61 24.70
N SER A 174 -21.89 -5.39 25.79
CA SER A 174 -21.57 -4.06 26.33
C SER A 174 -20.42 -3.43 25.53
N GLU A 175 -20.33 -2.13 25.67
CA GLU A 175 -19.44 -1.19 24.99
C GLU A 175 -17.94 -1.38 25.33
N GLY A 176 -17.09 -0.91 24.41
CA GLY A 176 -15.73 -0.40 24.64
C GLY A 176 -14.72 -1.30 25.37
N GLY A 177 -13.91 -2.07 24.63
CA GLY A 177 -12.76 -2.81 25.17
C GLY A 177 -11.59 -2.85 24.18
N SER A 178 -10.38 -2.64 24.70
CA SER A 178 -9.13 -2.45 23.96
C SER A 178 -8.61 -3.72 23.24
N LEU A 179 -7.74 -3.54 22.23
CA LEU A 179 -7.20 -4.58 21.33
C LEU A 179 -6.50 -5.76 22.06
N ALA A 180 -6.06 -5.58 23.31
CA ALA A 180 -5.40 -6.61 24.10
C ALA A 180 -6.36 -7.69 24.64
N GLU A 181 -7.66 -7.40 24.78
CA GLU A 181 -8.65 -8.38 25.26
C GLU A 181 -9.18 -9.32 24.17
N MET A 182 -8.99 -9.00 22.87
CA MET A 182 -9.40 -9.92 21.79
C MET A 182 -8.49 -11.15 21.66
N ALA A 183 -7.25 -11.09 22.19
CA ALA A 183 -6.31 -12.20 22.12
C ALA A 183 -6.57 -13.28 23.20
N ALA A 184 -7.32 -12.97 24.27
CA ALA A 184 -7.57 -13.90 25.38
C ALA A 184 -8.75 -14.86 25.13
N GLY A 185 -9.42 -14.78 23.97
CA GLY A 185 -10.63 -15.55 23.67
C GLY A 185 -10.46 -16.69 22.66
N TYR A 186 -9.33 -16.75 21.96
CA TYR A 186 -9.04 -17.82 21.01
C TYR A 186 -8.21 -18.89 21.69
N THR A 187 -8.64 -20.14 21.58
CA THR A 187 -7.80 -21.25 22.04
C THR A 187 -6.55 -21.31 21.18
N HIS A 188 -5.45 -21.82 21.72
CA HIS A 188 -4.19 -21.96 20.98
C HIS A 188 -4.39 -22.73 19.65
N GLU A 189 -5.30 -23.69 19.63
CA GLU A 189 -5.67 -24.48 18.46
C GLU A 189 -6.42 -23.66 17.38
N GLU A 190 -7.33 -22.76 17.76
CA GLU A 190 -8.01 -21.88 16.79
C GLU A 190 -7.05 -20.88 16.15
N LEU A 191 -6.06 -20.40 16.91
CA LEU A 191 -4.99 -19.54 16.40
C LEU A 191 -4.11 -20.26 15.38
N LEU A 192 -3.76 -21.54 15.64
CA LEU A 192 -3.00 -22.37 14.70
C LEU A 192 -3.79 -22.61 13.41
N GLN A 193 -5.09 -22.92 13.50
CA GLN A 193 -5.93 -23.09 12.31
C GLN A 193 -6.04 -21.81 11.47
N LEU A 194 -6.13 -20.64 12.10
CA LEU A 194 -6.17 -19.35 11.38
C LEU A 194 -4.86 -19.05 10.65
N LEU A 195 -3.72 -19.38 11.27
CA LEU A 195 -2.40 -19.28 10.64
C LEU A 195 -2.29 -20.22 9.43
N GLU A 196 -2.79 -21.44 9.55
CA GLU A 196 -2.75 -22.45 8.48
C GLU A 196 -3.64 -22.07 7.30
N ILE A 197 -4.85 -21.55 7.56
CA ILE A 197 -5.75 -21.01 6.52
C ILE A 197 -5.10 -19.83 5.81
N LYS A 198 -4.48 -18.91 6.55
CA LYS A 198 -3.83 -17.72 5.98
C LYS A 198 -2.62 -18.10 5.12
N ASN A 199 -1.82 -19.06 5.58
CA ASN A 199 -0.67 -19.55 4.82
C ASN A 199 -1.11 -20.30 3.56
N ALA A 200 -2.20 -21.08 3.62
CA ALA A 200 -2.76 -21.76 2.46
C ALA A 200 -3.34 -20.77 1.43
N GLN A 201 -3.96 -19.66 1.88
CA GLN A 201 -4.42 -18.60 0.98
C GLN A 201 -3.24 -17.89 0.30
N LYS A 202 -2.20 -17.52 1.06
CA LYS A 202 -1.00 -16.87 0.52
C LYS A 202 -0.29 -17.75 -0.52
N LYS A 203 -0.20 -19.06 -0.25
CA LYS A 203 0.41 -20.00 -1.20
C LYS A 203 -0.39 -20.11 -2.50
N LYS A 204 -1.72 -20.09 -2.44
CA LYS A 204 -2.58 -20.08 -3.64
C LYS A 204 -2.48 -18.78 -4.44
N GLU A 205 -2.32 -17.64 -3.76
CA GLU A 205 -2.09 -16.35 -4.42
C GLU A 205 -0.72 -16.36 -5.13
N GLU A 206 0.33 -16.85 -4.49
CA GLU A 206 1.67 -16.95 -5.10
C GLU A 206 1.72 -17.96 -6.27
N GLU A 207 1.00 -19.08 -6.19
CA GLU A 207 0.91 -20.06 -7.31
C GLU A 207 0.13 -19.49 -8.50
N ALA A 208 -0.91 -18.68 -8.28
CA ALA A 208 -1.68 -18.04 -9.36
C ALA A 208 -0.88 -16.92 -10.05
N GLU A 209 -0.15 -16.10 -9.28
CA GLU A 209 0.70 -15.02 -9.81
C GLU A 209 1.87 -15.59 -10.63
N ALA A 210 2.45 -16.72 -10.22
CA ALA A 210 3.50 -17.42 -10.97
C ALA A 210 3.01 -18.18 -12.21
N GLU A 211 1.70 -18.45 -12.32
CA GLU A 211 1.10 -19.05 -13.52
C GLU A 211 0.76 -17.96 -14.55
N GLU A 212 0.30 -16.79 -14.09
CA GLU A 212 0.04 -15.61 -14.94
C GLU A 212 1.35 -15.04 -15.54
N GLU A 213 2.44 -15.00 -14.77
CA GLU A 213 3.76 -14.55 -15.26
C GLU A 213 4.39 -15.52 -16.29
N LYS A 214 3.93 -16.78 -16.35
CA LYS A 214 4.39 -17.75 -17.37
C LYS A 214 3.61 -17.70 -18.68
N GLU A 215 2.34 -17.30 -18.66
CA GLU A 215 1.56 -17.13 -19.90
C GLU A 215 1.98 -15.87 -20.68
N GLU A 216 2.49 -14.82 -20.01
CA GLU A 216 2.94 -13.60 -20.69
C GLU A 216 4.31 -13.74 -21.40
N ASP A 217 5.17 -14.68 -21.00
CA ASP A 217 6.52 -14.85 -21.58
C ASP A 217 6.55 -15.80 -22.80
N GLU A 218 5.46 -16.51 -23.12
CA GLU A 218 5.45 -17.50 -24.21
C GLU A 218 5.14 -16.88 -25.61
N GLY A 219 4.71 -15.62 -25.66
CA GLY A 219 4.20 -14.97 -26.88
C GLY A 219 5.19 -14.10 -27.66
N THR A 220 6.31 -13.68 -27.06
CA THR A 220 7.25 -12.77 -27.72
C THR A 220 8.64 -13.36 -27.88
N GLU A 221 9.23 -13.23 -29.06
CA GLU A 221 10.61 -13.65 -29.35
C GLU A 221 11.43 -12.45 -29.84
N VAL A 222 12.72 -12.43 -29.52
CA VAL A 222 13.62 -11.36 -29.96
C VAL A 222 14.27 -11.78 -31.27
N ILE A 223 14.08 -10.98 -32.33
CA ILE A 223 14.68 -11.17 -33.65
C ILE A 223 15.70 -10.06 -33.89
N THR A 224 16.89 -10.43 -34.35
CA THR A 224 17.95 -9.49 -34.70
C THR A 224 18.08 -9.41 -36.22
N VAL A 225 17.88 -8.22 -36.80
CA VAL A 225 18.07 -7.94 -38.22
C VAL A 225 19.15 -6.88 -38.37
N GLY A 226 20.33 -7.27 -38.81
CA GLY A 226 21.53 -6.42 -38.78
C GLY A 226 22.03 -6.22 -37.35
N ASP A 227 22.18 -4.95 -36.94
CA ASP A 227 22.62 -4.54 -35.59
C ASP A 227 21.45 -4.03 -34.71
N VAL A 228 20.19 -4.26 -35.13
CA VAL A 228 18.99 -3.80 -34.42
C VAL A 228 18.17 -5.00 -33.95
N GLU A 229 17.78 -4.96 -32.67
CA GLU A 229 16.93 -5.97 -32.02
C GLU A 229 15.46 -5.53 -32.02
N TYR A 230 14.60 -6.45 -32.42
CA TYR A 230 13.15 -6.27 -32.49
C TYR A 230 12.45 -7.33 -31.62
N GLN A 231 11.39 -6.93 -30.94
CA GLN A 231 10.48 -7.83 -30.26
C GLN A 231 9.38 -8.25 -31.25
N HIS A 232 9.31 -9.53 -31.56
CA HIS A 232 8.35 -10.17 -32.45
C HIS A 232 7.24 -10.82 -31.63
N ASP A 233 6.01 -10.39 -31.86
CA ASP A 233 4.82 -11.06 -31.35
C ASP A 233 4.44 -12.19 -32.32
N LYS A 234 4.50 -13.44 -31.85
CA LYS A 234 4.22 -14.62 -32.68
C LYS A 234 2.76 -14.72 -33.14
N GLU A 235 1.83 -14.10 -32.42
CA GLU A 235 0.41 -14.17 -32.76
C GLU A 235 0.03 -13.15 -33.83
N THR A 236 0.57 -11.93 -33.72
CA THR A 236 0.22 -10.82 -34.61
C THR A 236 1.24 -10.59 -35.72
N HIS A 237 2.41 -11.22 -35.61
CA HIS A 237 3.59 -10.98 -36.44
C HIS A 237 4.04 -9.51 -36.47
N VAL A 238 3.66 -8.72 -35.46
CA VAL A 238 4.07 -7.32 -35.36
C VAL A 238 5.46 -7.23 -34.75
N LEU A 239 6.31 -6.39 -35.34
CA LEU A 239 7.65 -6.11 -34.85
C LEU A 239 7.70 -4.76 -34.16
N THR A 240 8.07 -4.78 -32.89
CA THR A 240 8.27 -3.58 -32.07
C THR A 240 9.76 -3.40 -31.80
N ARG A 241 10.29 -2.19 -32.02
CA ARG A 241 11.71 -1.91 -31.76
C ARG A 241 11.96 -1.72 -30.26
N MET A 242 12.96 -2.40 -29.70
CA MET A 242 13.21 -2.35 -28.24
C MET A 242 13.71 -0.99 -27.71
N THR A 243 14.18 -0.09 -28.59
CA THR A 243 14.75 1.20 -28.17
C THR A 243 13.70 2.27 -27.88
N ASP A 244 12.61 2.28 -28.64
CA ASP A 244 11.57 3.31 -28.62
C ASP A 244 10.14 2.72 -28.52
N PHE A 245 10.01 1.40 -28.54
CA PHE A 245 8.74 0.68 -28.55
C PHE A 245 7.82 1.07 -29.72
N ALA A 246 8.39 1.59 -30.81
CA ALA A 246 7.64 1.89 -32.02
C ALA A 246 7.34 0.61 -32.81
N GLU A 247 6.13 0.50 -33.35
CA GLU A 247 5.74 -0.52 -34.32
C GLU A 247 6.44 -0.23 -35.64
N VAL A 248 7.25 -1.17 -36.11
CA VAL A 248 8.10 -0.98 -37.31
C VAL A 248 7.45 -1.58 -38.54
N GLY A 249 6.66 -2.64 -38.36
CA GLY A 249 6.05 -3.37 -39.45
C GLY A 249 5.71 -4.79 -39.04
N LYS A 250 5.44 -5.64 -40.04
CA LYS A 250 5.10 -7.04 -39.83
C LYS A 250 6.21 -7.97 -40.32
N TRP A 251 6.46 -9.01 -39.56
CA TRP A 251 7.38 -10.07 -39.95
C TRP A 251 6.72 -11.00 -40.96
N ASN A 252 7.33 -11.13 -42.14
CA ASN A 252 6.83 -12.01 -43.17
C ASN A 252 7.51 -13.38 -43.06
N VAL A 253 6.76 -14.38 -42.57
CA VAL A 253 7.27 -15.74 -42.32
C VAL A 253 7.69 -16.45 -43.62
N GLU A 254 7.12 -16.09 -44.76
CA GLU A 254 7.43 -16.72 -46.05
C GLU A 254 8.74 -16.21 -46.64
N THR A 255 9.02 -14.92 -46.51
CA THR A 255 10.23 -14.29 -47.07
C THR A 255 11.37 -14.20 -46.05
N GLY A 256 11.06 -14.22 -44.75
CA GLY A 256 12.02 -13.94 -43.68
C GLY A 256 12.48 -12.48 -43.67
N GLU A 257 11.65 -11.56 -44.16
CA GLU A 257 11.91 -10.12 -44.24
C GLU A 257 10.85 -9.31 -43.48
N ILE A 258 11.18 -8.06 -43.17
CA ILE A 258 10.27 -7.12 -42.49
C ILE A 258 9.50 -6.32 -43.54
N ASP A 259 8.17 -6.41 -43.53
CA ASP A 259 7.28 -5.54 -44.30
C ASP A 259 7.07 -4.25 -43.50
N PHE A 260 7.88 -3.21 -43.80
CA PHE A 260 7.79 -1.90 -43.15
C PHE A 260 6.49 -1.20 -43.55
N ASN A 261 5.80 -0.60 -42.58
CA ASN A 261 4.63 0.23 -42.88
C ASN A 261 5.10 1.48 -43.66
N GLU A 262 4.59 1.68 -44.87
CA GLU A 262 4.92 2.82 -45.76
C GLU A 262 4.42 4.18 -45.24
N GLU A 263 3.96 4.29 -43.99
CA GLU A 263 3.40 5.53 -43.43
C GLU A 263 4.45 6.46 -42.77
N ASP A 264 5.74 6.07 -42.74
CA ASP A 264 6.83 6.86 -42.14
C ASP A 264 7.80 7.50 -43.17
N GLU A 265 7.33 7.86 -44.37
CA GLU A 265 8.06 8.75 -45.31
C GLU A 265 7.83 10.26 -45.06
#